data_AF-A0A3B0UQM3-F1
#
_entry.id   AF-A0A3B0UQM3-F1
#
_cell.length_a   1.000
_cell.length_b   1.000
_cell.length_c   1.000
_cell.angle_alpha   90.00
_cell.angle_beta   90.00
_cell.angle_gamma   90.00
#
_symmetry.space_group_name_H-M   'P 1'
#
loop_
_entity.id
_entity.type
_entity.pdbx_description
1 polymer ?
#
loop_
_entity_poly.entity_id
_entity_poly.type
_entity_poly.pdbx_seq_one_letter_code
_entity_poly.pdbx_strand_id
1 'polypeptide(L)'
;MVKIYRSSILGVVLTGMGGDGALGAVKIADAGGSVFAQDEKSSIVWGMPGAAMEAGACVEALDLEKLGHRIGNLLLVKGKKDE
;
A
#
# COMPACT_ATOMS: atom_id res chain seq x y z
N MET A 1 -0.14 -7.70 -12.98
CA MET A 1 0.61 -6.61 -12.33
C MET A 1 2.01 -7.04 -11.93
N VAL A 2 2.22 -7.84 -10.87
CA VAL A 2 3.57 -8.21 -10.36
C VAL A 2 4.52 -8.75 -11.44
N LYS A 3 4.05 -9.64 -12.32
CA LYS A 3 4.87 -10.19 -13.42
C LYS A 3 5.38 -9.14 -14.42
N ILE A 4 4.68 -8.01 -14.54
CA ILE A 4 4.95 -6.97 -15.55
C ILE A 4 5.73 -5.81 -14.91
N TYR A 5 5.21 -5.27 -13.80
CA TYR A 5 5.73 -4.04 -13.19
C TYR A 5 6.74 -4.28 -12.06
N ARG A 6 6.80 -5.51 -11.50
CA ARG A 6 7.71 -5.88 -10.40
C ARG A 6 7.72 -4.84 -9.27
N SER A 7 8.87 -4.24 -8.98
CA SER A 7 9.07 -3.25 -7.93
C SER A 7 8.45 -1.88 -8.20
N SER A 8 7.93 -1.64 -9.41
CA SER A 8 7.26 -0.37 -9.77
C SER A 8 5.77 -0.35 -9.41
N ILE A 9 5.33 -1.23 -8.51
CA ILE A 9 3.95 -1.29 -8.03
C ILE A 9 3.86 -0.60 -6.67
N LEU A 10 2.86 0.28 -6.54
CA LEU A 10 2.34 0.72 -5.27
C LEU A 10 0.95 0.09 -5.06
N GLY A 11 0.82 -0.76 -4.04
CA GLY A 11 -0.47 -1.25 -3.56
C GLY A 11 -1.02 -0.35 -2.46
N VAL A 12 -2.33 -0.13 -2.43
CA VAL A 12 -3.00 0.56 -1.34
C VAL A 12 -4.21 -0.27 -0.92
N VAL A 13 -4.21 -0.74 0.32
CA VAL A 13 -5.31 -1.54 0.89
C VAL A 13 -6.14 -0.64 1.79
N LEU A 14 -7.40 -0.40 1.40
CA LEU A 14 -8.33 0.46 2.13
C LEU A 14 -9.32 -0.37 2.96
N THR A 15 -10.09 0.31 3.79
CA THR A 15 -11.19 -0.23 4.59
C THR A 15 -12.04 -1.25 3.81
N GLY A 16 -12.40 -2.34 4.48
CA GLY A 16 -13.29 -3.36 3.93
C GLY A 16 -13.19 -4.68 4.67
N MET A 17 -14.15 -5.57 4.40
CA MET A 17 -14.25 -6.88 5.05
C MET A 17 -13.32 -7.92 4.40
N GLY A 18 -12.88 -8.91 5.19
CA GLY A 18 -12.12 -10.05 4.68
C GLY A 18 -10.61 -9.82 4.65
N GLY A 19 -9.89 -10.63 3.87
CA GLY A 19 -8.43 -10.61 3.77
C GLY A 19 -7.89 -10.93 2.37
N ASP A 20 -8.73 -10.81 1.34
CA ASP A 20 -8.39 -11.01 -0.07
C ASP A 20 -7.25 -10.08 -0.54
N GLY A 21 -7.19 -8.86 -0.01
CA GLY A 21 -6.10 -7.91 -0.26
C GLY A 21 -4.72 -8.35 0.24
N ALA A 22 -4.64 -9.21 1.27
CA ALA A 22 -3.38 -9.57 1.92
C ALA A 22 -2.46 -10.41 1.02
N LEU A 23 -3.01 -11.40 0.31
CA LEU A 23 -2.22 -12.22 -0.62
C LEU A 23 -1.67 -11.41 -1.80
N GLY A 24 -2.43 -10.42 -2.27
CA GLY A 24 -1.97 -9.48 -3.29
C GLY A 24 -0.86 -8.59 -2.77
N ALA A 25 -1.01 -8.07 -1.55
CA ALA A 25 -0.02 -7.22 -0.89
C ALA A 25 1.31 -7.94 -0.71
N VAL A 26 1.31 -9.18 -0.19
CA VAL A 26 2.54 -9.98 -0.02
C VAL A 26 3.26 -10.16 -1.36
N LYS A 27 2.53 -10.50 -2.44
CA LYS A 27 3.13 -10.67 -3.77
C LYS A 27 3.74 -9.37 -4.32
N ILE A 28 3.19 -8.21 -3.96
CA ILE A 28 3.76 -6.90 -4.33
C ILE A 28 5.04 -6.66 -3.55
N ALA A 29 5.01 -6.86 -2.22
CA ALA A 29 6.16 -6.68 -1.34
C ALA A 29 7.32 -7.62 -1.73
N ASP A 30 7.05 -8.91 -1.96
CA ASP A 30 8.03 -9.90 -2.40
C ASP A 30 8.69 -9.53 -3.74
N ALA A 31 7.98 -8.81 -4.60
CA ALA A 31 8.50 -8.32 -5.87
C ALA A 31 9.25 -6.99 -5.77
N GLY A 32 9.44 -6.47 -4.55
CA GLY A 32 10.10 -5.20 -4.24
C GLY A 32 9.21 -3.97 -4.46
N GLY A 33 7.90 -4.14 -4.61
CA GLY A 33 6.94 -3.04 -4.63
C GLY A 33 6.59 -2.58 -3.23
N SER A 34 5.90 -1.44 -3.13
CA SER A 34 5.45 -0.91 -1.84
C SER A 34 3.97 -1.18 -1.64
N VAL A 35 3.56 -1.41 -0.39
CA VAL A 35 2.15 -1.49 -0.02
C VAL A 35 1.87 -0.60 1.18
N PHE A 36 0.86 0.25 1.06
CA PHE A 36 0.30 1.01 2.16
C PHE A 36 -1.05 0.43 2.57
N ALA A 37 -1.34 0.45 3.87
CA ALA A 37 -2.69 0.22 4.38
C ALA A 37 -3.30 1.56 4.84
N GLN A 38 -4.62 1.68 4.73
CA GLN A 38 -5.36 2.60 5.60
C GLN A 38 -5.10 2.23 7.07
N ASP A 39 -5.27 3.12 8.03
CA ASP A 39 -5.19 2.79 9.46
C ASP A 39 -6.53 2.35 10.05
N GLU A 40 -6.50 1.72 11.24
CA GLU A 40 -7.70 1.23 11.92
C GLU A 40 -8.65 2.37 12.28
N LYS A 41 -8.10 3.50 12.72
CA LYS A 41 -8.89 4.65 13.19
C LYS A 41 -9.76 5.26 12.09
N SER A 42 -9.24 5.39 10.88
CA SER A 42 -9.99 5.94 9.75
C SER A 42 -10.81 4.90 8.99
N SER A 43 -10.61 3.61 9.26
CA SER A 43 -11.33 2.52 8.62
C SER A 43 -12.72 2.33 9.21
N ILE A 44 -13.71 2.10 8.33
CA ILE A 44 -15.05 1.66 8.77
C ILE A 44 -15.01 0.19 9.17
N VAL A 45 -14.24 -0.61 8.43
CA VAL A 45 -13.97 -2.02 8.72
C VAL A 45 -12.48 -2.29 8.59
N TRP A 46 -11.87 -2.64 9.72
CA TRP A 46 -10.47 -3.04 9.80
C TRP A 46 -10.25 -4.52 9.45
N GLY A 47 -10.80 -4.96 8.32
CA GLY A 47 -10.65 -6.32 7.82
C GLY A 47 -9.45 -6.43 6.89
N MET A 48 -9.65 -6.06 5.62
CA MET A 48 -8.61 -6.16 4.59
C MET A 48 -7.30 -5.43 4.96
N PRO A 49 -7.32 -4.16 5.42
CA PRO A 49 -6.08 -3.46 5.73
C PRO A 49 -5.38 -4.07 6.96
N GLY A 50 -6.14 -4.54 7.95
CA GLY A 50 -5.61 -5.31 9.10
C GLY A 50 -4.93 -6.60 8.65
N ALA A 51 -5.59 -7.39 7.81
CA ALA A 51 -5.03 -8.63 7.27
C ALA A 51 -3.73 -8.40 6.46
N ALA A 52 -3.66 -7.31 5.69
CA ALA A 52 -2.46 -6.96 4.93
C ALA A 52 -1.29 -6.51 5.84
N MET A 53 -1.59 -5.78 6.93
CA MET A 53 -0.61 -5.41 7.95
C MET A 53 -0.09 -6.64 8.72
N GLU A 54 -0.99 -7.52 9.16
CA GLU A 54 -0.64 -8.77 9.87
C GLU A 54 0.20 -9.72 9.01
N ALA A 55 -0.03 -9.75 7.70
CA ALA A 55 0.78 -10.51 6.76
C ALA A 55 2.21 -9.97 6.57
N GLY A 56 2.56 -8.83 7.19
CA GLY A 56 3.88 -8.20 7.08
C GLY A 56 4.17 -7.59 5.71
N ALA A 57 3.14 -7.40 4.88
CA ALA A 57 3.30 -6.92 3.51
C ALA A 57 3.36 -5.40 3.39
N CYS A 58 2.81 -4.69 4.36
CA CYS A 58 2.69 -3.24 4.33
C CYS A 58 3.90 -2.56 4.97
N VAL A 59 4.37 -1.48 4.35
CA VAL A 59 5.47 -0.67 4.91
C VAL A 59 4.97 0.34 5.96
N GLU A 60 3.70 0.74 5.87
CA GLU A 60 3.05 1.64 6.84
C GLU A 60 1.52 1.53 6.74
N ALA A 61 0.86 1.80 7.88
CA ALA A 61 -0.57 2.09 7.96
C ALA A 61 -0.76 3.60 8.17
N LEU A 62 -1.67 4.20 7.40
CA LEU A 62 -1.87 5.65 7.37
C LEU A 62 -3.33 6.01 7.44
N ASP A 63 -3.62 7.10 8.15
CA ASP A 63 -4.91 7.77 8.08
C ASP A 63 -5.33 8.07 6.63
N LEU A 64 -6.62 7.91 6.33
CA LEU A 64 -7.16 8.07 4.98
C LEU A 64 -6.82 9.41 4.33
N GLU A 65 -6.85 10.50 5.09
CA GLU A 65 -6.54 11.85 4.56
C GLU A 65 -5.06 12.01 4.23
N LYS A 66 -4.18 11.24 4.89
CA LYS A 66 -2.73 11.27 4.65
C LYS A 66 -2.30 10.40 3.48
N LEU A 67 -3.06 9.35 3.14
CA LEU A 67 -2.72 8.43 2.05
C LEU A 67 -2.55 9.17 0.72
N GLY A 68 -3.45 10.09 0.37
CA GLY A 68 -3.35 10.87 -0.87
C GLY A 68 -2.04 11.66 -0.97
N HIS A 69 -1.71 12.42 0.08
CA HIS A 69 -0.44 13.16 0.15
C HIS A 69 0.77 12.23 0.08
N ARG A 70 0.71 11.08 0.75
CA ARG A 70 1.80 10.10 0.74
C ARG A 70 2.05 9.52 -0.64
N ILE A 71 0.99 9.15 -1.36
CA ILE A 71 1.07 8.66 -2.73
C ILE A 71 1.67 9.73 -3.64
N GLY A 72 1.20 10.97 -3.53
CA GLY A 72 1.74 12.10 -4.28
C GLY A 72 3.24 12.28 -4.06
N ASN A 73 3.68 12.29 -2.80
CA ASN A 73 5.10 12.40 -2.46
C ASN A 73 5.92 11.22 -3.00
N LEU A 74 5.41 10.00 -2.94
CA LEU A 74 6.15 8.83 -3.44
C LEU A 74 6.33 8.88 -4.97
N LEU A 75 5.30 9.29 -5.70
CA LEU A 75 5.29 9.26 -7.17
C LEU A 75 5.96 10.49 -7.80
N LEU A 76 5.83 11.67 -7.18
CA LEU A 76 6.31 12.93 -7.76
C LEU A 76 7.80 13.20 -7.47
N VAL A 77 8.41 12.54 -6.49
CA VAL A 77 9.81 12.75 -6.10
C VAL A 77 10.82 12.15 -7.10
N LYS A 78 10.36 11.50 -8.19
CA LYS A 78 11.24 11.05 -9.29
C LYS A 78 11.53 12.11 -10.36
N GLY A 79 11.17 13.37 -10.14
CA GLY A 79 11.71 14.50 -10.90
C GLY A 79 13.04 14.98 -10.34
N LYS A 80 14.11 14.18 -10.46
CA LYS A 80 15.46 14.70 -10.27
C LYS A 80 15.69 15.68 -11.42
N LYS A 81 15.86 16.96 -11.06
CA LYS A 81 16.32 18.01 -11.98
C LYS A 81 17.69 17.55 -12.48
N ASP A 82 17.76 17.07 -13.71
CA ASP A 82 19.03 16.86 -14.39
C ASP A 82 19.69 18.25 -14.53
N GLU A 83 20.94 18.34 -14.11
CA GLU A 83 21.81 19.53 -14.20
C GLU A 83 22.05 19.96 -15.66
#